data_AF-A0A539DWR7-F1
#
_entry.id   AF-A0A539DWR7-F1
#
_cell.length_a   1.000
_cell.length_b   1.000
_cell.length_c   1.000
_cell.angle_alpha   90.00
_cell.angle_beta   90.00
_cell.angle_gamma   90.00
#
_symmetry.space_group_name_H-M   'P 1'
#
loop_
_entity.id
_entity.type
_entity.pdbx_description
1 polymer ?
#
loop_
_entity_poly.entity_id
_entity_poly.type
_entity_poly.pdbx_seq_one_letter_code
_entity_poly.pdbx_strand_id
1 'polypeptide(L)'
;MGISIWQLLIILVIILLLFGTKRLKSIGSDLGGAIKGFRESLGDKKGESDAAAAPVVEKVVHQESERVIDVEVTKPPQEDKIAR
;
A
#
# COMPACT_ATOMS: atom_id res chain seq x y z
N MET A 1 36.52 -8.31 -20.27
CA MET A 1 35.78 -7.08 -19.93
C MET A 1 34.42 -7.49 -19.37
N GLY A 2 34.36 -7.81 -18.08
CA GLY A 2 33.15 -8.32 -17.44
C GLY A 2 32.17 -7.20 -17.08
N ILE A 3 30.94 -7.58 -16.75
CA ILE A 3 29.94 -6.66 -16.18
C ILE A 3 30.48 -6.24 -14.81
N SER A 4 31.03 -5.03 -14.72
CA SER A 4 31.46 -4.46 -13.45
C SER A 4 30.29 -3.72 -12.82
N ILE A 5 30.30 -3.70 -11.49
CA ILE A 5 29.25 -3.09 -10.66
C ILE A 5 29.05 -1.61 -11.00
N TRP A 6 30.12 -0.94 -11.44
CA TRP A 6 30.08 0.45 -11.89
C TRP A 6 29.20 0.68 -13.12
N GLN A 7 29.16 -0.25 -14.07
CA GLN A 7 28.30 -0.17 -15.25
C GLN A 7 26.83 -0.41 -14.87
N LEU A 8 26.57 -1.34 -13.95
CA LEU A 8 25.20 -1.60 -13.48
C LEU A 8 24.59 -0.38 -12.78
N LEU A 9 25.37 0.35 -11.97
CA LEU A 9 24.90 1.59 -11.34
C LEU A 9 24.54 2.67 -12.37
N ILE A 10 25.36 2.84 -13.41
CA ILE A 10 25.08 3.83 -14.47
C ILE A 10 23.78 3.50 -15.20
N ILE A 11 23.55 2.21 -15.52
CA ILE A 11 22.34 1.75 -16.19
C ILE A 11 21.12 1.92 -15.28
N LEU A 12 21.25 1.60 -13.99
CA LEU A 12 20.18 1.74 -13.01
C LEU A 12 19.69 3.20 -12.91
N VAL A 13 20.62 4.17 -12.91
CA VAL A 13 20.28 5.60 -12.88
C VAL A 13 19.48 6.00 -14.11
N ILE A 14 19.86 5.53 -15.30
CA ILE A 14 19.13 5.81 -16.54
C ILE A 14 17.71 5.25 -16.48
N ILE A 15 17.53 4.02 -15.99
CA ILE A 15 16.21 3.39 -15.84
C ILE A 15 15.35 4.19 -14.83
N LEU A 16 15.93 4.61 -13.70
CA LEU A 16 15.21 5.43 -12.71
C LEU A 16 14.74 6.77 -13.29
N LEU A 17 15.52 7.38 -14.18
CA LEU A 17 15.15 8.63 -14.86
C LEU A 17 14.05 8.41 -15.92
N LEU A 18 14.12 7.32 -16.68
CA LEU A 18 13.12 6.99 -17.71
C LEU A 18 11.77 6.59 -17.12
N PHE A 19 11.78 5.72 -16.12
CA PHE A 19 10.56 5.20 -15.50
C PHE A 19 10.05 6.08 -14.35
N GLY A 20 10.92 6.92 -13.79
CA GLY A 20 10.65 7.67 -12.58
C GLY A 20 10.68 6.79 -11.32
N THR A 21 11.15 7.35 -10.21
CA THR A 21 11.22 6.64 -8.91
C THR A 21 9.85 6.21 -8.38
N LYS A 22 8.77 6.90 -8.78
CA LYS A 22 7.40 6.62 -8.32
C LYS A 22 6.85 5.28 -8.85
N ARG A 23 7.12 4.94 -10.12
CA ARG A 23 6.73 3.65 -10.72
C ARG A 23 7.62 2.52 -10.24
N LEU A 24 8.92 2.79 -10.09
CA LEU A 24 9.86 1.81 -9.56
C LEU A 24 9.58 1.48 -8.09
N LYS A 25 9.10 2.43 -7.28
CA LYS A 25 8.70 2.18 -5.89
C LYS A 25 7.46 1.31 -5.77
N SER A 26 6.41 1.56 -6.56
CA SER A 26 5.20 0.72 -6.49
C SER A 26 5.49 -0.71 -6.93
N ILE A 27 6.11 -0.87 -8.10
CA ILE A 27 6.45 -2.20 -8.64
C ILE A 27 7.54 -2.88 -7.80
N GLY A 28 8.50 -2.11 -7.29
CA GLY A 28 9.57 -2.60 -6.43
C GLY A 28 9.08 -3.05 -5.05
N SER A 29 8.05 -2.42 -4.48
CA SER A 29 7.42 -2.91 -3.26
C SER A 29 6.71 -4.24 -3.48
N ASP A 30 5.97 -4.39 -4.59
CA ASP A 30 5.24 -5.62 -4.90
C ASP A 30 6.19 -6.79 -5.22
N LEU A 31 7.17 -6.56 -6.10
CA LEU A 31 8.19 -7.56 -6.45
C LEU A 31 9.15 -7.84 -5.29
N GLY A 32 9.53 -6.80 -4.54
CA GLY A 32 10.42 -6.92 -3.39
C GLY A 32 9.79 -7.73 -2.27
N GLY A 33 8.49 -7.58 -2.02
CA GLY A 33 7.74 -8.40 -1.08
C GLY A 33 7.75 -9.89 -1.46
N ALA A 34 7.49 -10.20 -2.72
CA ALA A 34 7.52 -11.58 -3.23
C ALA A 34 8.92 -12.21 -3.13
N ILE A 35 9.97 -11.47 -3.49
CA ILE A 35 11.36 -11.93 -3.40
C ILE A 35 11.79 -12.08 -1.93
N LYS A 36 11.33 -11.21 -1.03
CA LYS A 36 11.60 -11.32 0.42
C LYS A 36 11.05 -12.64 0.97
N GLY A 37 9.78 -12.96 0.69
CA GLY A 37 9.17 -14.23 1.11
C GLY A 37 9.85 -15.45 0.48
N PHE A 38 10.30 -15.34 -0.77
CA PHE A 38 11.10 -16.40 -1.41
C PHE A 38 12.44 -16.61 -0.71
N ARG A 39 13.21 -15.55 -0.41
CA ARG A 39 14.49 -15.66 0.32
C ARG A 39 14.33 -16.20 1.73
N GLU A 40 13.26 -15.80 2.41
CA GLU A 40 12.90 -16.26 3.75
C GLU A 40 12.55 -17.76 3.75
N SER A 41 11.85 -18.22 2.72
CA SER A 41 11.52 -19.64 2.53
C SER A 41 12.74 -20.49 2.14
N LEU A 42 13.70 -19.90 1.42
CA LEU A 42 14.89 -20.59 0.91
C LEU A 42 16.01 -20.71 1.95
N GLY A 43 15.95 -19.98 3.07
CA GLY A 43 17.02 -19.91 4.07
C GLY A 43 16.54 -19.41 5.41
N ASP A 44 15.84 -20.26 6.16
CA ASP A 44 15.48 -19.94 7.53
C ASP A 44 16.69 -20.14 8.48
N LYS A 45 16.84 -19.19 9.41
CA LYS A 45 17.85 -19.05 10.47
C LYS A 45 19.22 -18.53 10.05
N LYS A 46 19.38 -17.20 10.00
CA LYS A 46 20.16 -16.43 11.00
C LYS A 46 20.41 -15.00 10.51
N GLY A 47 19.97 -14.03 11.32
CA GLY A 47 20.53 -12.68 11.34
C GLY A 47 19.68 -11.64 10.63
N GLU A 48 19.15 -10.73 11.45
CA GLU A 48 18.52 -9.46 11.11
C GLU A 48 18.84 -8.88 9.73
N SER A 49 17.78 -8.38 9.08
CA SER A 49 17.86 -7.11 8.39
C SER A 49 16.55 -6.39 8.64
N ASP A 50 16.55 -5.71 9.77
CA ASP A 50 15.83 -4.46 9.96
C ASP A 50 16.16 -3.56 8.76
N ALA A 51 15.22 -3.44 7.84
CA ALA A 51 15.26 -2.46 6.77
C ALA A 51 13.89 -1.81 6.74
N ALA A 52 13.79 -0.78 7.57
CA ALA A 52 12.70 0.15 7.67
C ALA A 52 12.13 0.53 6.30
N ALA A 53 10.82 0.36 6.17
CA ALA A 53 10.00 1.24 5.36
C ALA A 53 8.73 1.53 6.17
N ALA A 54 8.87 2.38 7.18
CA ALA A 54 7.74 3.03 7.81
C ALA A 54 6.88 3.72 6.73
N PRO A 55 5.55 3.65 6.81
CA PRO A 55 4.68 4.44 5.96
C PRO A 55 4.86 5.92 6.33
N VAL A 56 5.57 6.68 5.49
CA VAL A 56 5.50 8.15 5.57
C VAL A 56 4.10 8.54 5.14
N VAL A 57 3.31 8.89 6.14
CA VAL A 57 2.02 9.56 6.04
C VAL A 57 2.22 10.85 5.26
N GLU A 58 1.80 10.89 4.00
CA GLU A 58 1.51 12.16 3.32
C GLU A 58 0.01 12.41 3.38
N LYS A 59 -0.32 13.22 4.39
CA LYS A 59 -1.61 13.82 4.67
C LYS A 59 -1.94 14.80 3.53
N VAL A 60 -2.88 14.45 2.65
CA VAL A 60 -3.62 15.45 1.85
C VAL A 60 -5.05 15.51 2.36
N VAL A 61 -5.28 16.55 3.15
CA VAL A 61 -6.58 17.09 3.51
C VAL A 61 -7.22 17.71 2.27
N HIS A 62 -8.42 17.26 1.92
CA HIS A 62 -9.48 18.06 1.30
C HIS A 62 -10.73 17.73 2.12
N GLN A 63 -11.00 18.53 3.16
CA GLN A 63 -11.98 19.63 3.14
C GLN A 63 -13.42 19.14 2.93
N GLU A 64 -14.09 18.90 4.06
CA GLU A 64 -15.36 19.51 4.46
C GLU A 64 -16.32 19.97 3.34
N SER A 65 -17.43 19.25 3.19
CA SER A 65 -18.78 19.81 3.04
C SER A 65 -19.75 18.67 3.31
N GLU A 66 -20.24 18.54 4.54
CA GLU A 66 -21.56 19.09 4.90
C GLU A 66 -22.68 18.48 4.04
N ARG A 67 -23.28 17.40 4.56
CA ARG A 67 -24.73 17.24 4.77
C ARG A 67 -24.98 15.81 5.26
N VAL A 68 -24.88 15.69 6.58
CA VAL A 68 -25.54 14.63 7.32
C VAL A 68 -27.04 14.78 7.06
N ILE A 69 -27.66 13.78 6.43
CA ILE A 69 -29.11 13.58 6.48
C ILE A 69 -29.31 12.22 7.13
N ASP A 70 -29.36 12.22 8.45
CA ASP A 70 -29.90 11.10 9.22
C ASP A 70 -31.40 11.03 8.89
N VAL A 71 -31.77 10.09 7.99
CA VAL A 71 -33.14 9.61 7.95
C VAL A 71 -33.25 8.56 9.04
N GLU A 72 -33.51 9.04 10.25
CA GLU A 72 -34.09 8.21 11.28
C GLU A 72 -35.52 7.87 10.84
N VAL A 73 -35.69 6.70 10.22
CA VAL A 73 -37.03 6.09 10.07
C VAL A 73 -37.44 5.63 11.46
N THR A 74 -38.02 6.57 12.21
CA THR A 74 -38.79 6.26 13.39
C THR A 74 -39.88 5.25 12.99
N LYS A 75 -39.83 4.06 13.58
CA LYS A 75 -40.93 3.10 13.48
C LYS A 75 -42.06 3.62 14.38
N PRO A 76 -43.27 3.91 13.88
CA PRO A 76 -44.42 3.95 14.74
C PRO A 76 -44.86 2.50 15.08
N PRO A 77 -45.01 2.16 16.38
CA PRO A 77 -45.76 1.00 16.82
C PRO A 77 -47.28 1.28 16.80
N GLN A 78 -48.09 0.22 16.64
CA GLN A 78 -49.56 0.17 16.62
C GLN A 78 -50.19 0.49 15.25
N GLU A 79 -51.19 -0.24 14.76
CA GLU A 79 -52.46 -0.53 15.43
C GLU A 79 -53.22 -1.71 14.76
N ASP A 80 -53.90 -2.49 15.61
CA ASP A 80 -55.09 -3.33 15.40
C ASP A 80 -55.26 -4.25 14.18
N LYS A 81 -55.10 -5.56 14.46
CA LYS A 81 -56.13 -6.54 14.07
C LYS A 81 -56.52 -7.37 15.28
N ILE A 82 -57.32 -6.75 16.12
CA ILE A 82 -58.16 -7.41 17.11
C ILE A 82 -59.09 -8.37 16.34
N ALA A 83 -59.08 -9.61 16.80
CA ALA A 83 -59.97 -10.68 16.39
C ALA A 83 -61.44 -10.21 16.38
N ARG A 84 -62.11 -10.44 15.25
CA ARG A 84 -63.55 -10.66 15.15
C ARG A 84 -63.82 -11.67 14.06
#